data_AF-A0A7J2S789-F1
#
_entry.id   AF-A0A7J2S789-F1
#
_cell.length_a   1.000
_cell.length_b   1.000
_cell.length_c   1.000
_cell.angle_alpha   90.00
_cell.angle_beta   90.00
_cell.angle_gamma   90.00
#
_symmetry.space_group_name_H-M   'P 1'
#
loop_
_entity.id
_entity.type
_entity.pdbx_description
1 polymer ?
#
loop_
_entity_poly.entity_id
_entity_poly.type
_entity_poly.pdbx_seq_one_letter_code
_entity_poly.pdbx_strand_id
1 'polypeptide(L)'
;METYSSGETPIERLKEIFEEHGNYNMSLVGEDRDVMIHVVNQGIDAYLEAFTESSFSDDGYRLTCDVSPKDMLVLLRRLHEGFGMDYDLIDHAWSLRSGILDTMDVEEL
;
A
#
# COMPACT_ATOMS: atom_id res chain seq x y z
N MET A 1 2.25 -11.14 16.89
CA MET A 1 2.43 -11.75 15.56
C MET A 1 1.26 -12.66 15.26
N GLU A 2 0.34 -12.13 14.46
CA GLU A 2 -0.76 -12.88 13.84
C GLU A 2 -0.38 -13.16 12.39
N THR A 3 -0.78 -14.31 11.87
CA THR A 3 -0.33 -14.77 10.55
C THR A 3 -1.49 -14.94 9.59
N TYR A 4 -1.34 -14.48 8.35
CA TYR A 4 -2.41 -14.43 7.33
C TYR A 4 -1.94 -15.02 6.00
N SER A 5 -2.86 -15.55 5.19
CA SER A 5 -2.51 -16.12 3.89
C SER A 5 -2.17 -15.04 2.86
N SER A 6 -1.27 -15.34 1.93
CA SER A 6 -0.88 -14.42 0.85
C SER A 6 -2.11 -13.92 0.07
N GLY A 7 -2.31 -12.61 0.07
CA GLY A 7 -3.46 -11.94 -0.58
C GLY A 7 -4.66 -11.70 0.34
N GLU A 8 -4.71 -12.32 1.52
CA GLU A 8 -5.70 -12.00 2.56
C GLU A 8 -5.15 -10.90 3.46
N THR A 9 -5.57 -9.66 3.19
CA THR A 9 -5.20 -8.51 4.04
C THR A 9 -5.98 -8.61 5.36
N PRO A 10 -5.32 -8.56 6.54
CA PRO A 10 -6.00 -8.73 7.81
C PRO A 10 -6.72 -7.47 8.26
N ILE A 11 -7.93 -7.30 7.73
CA ILE A 11 -8.74 -6.09 7.93
C ILE A 11 -8.91 -5.75 9.41
N GLU A 12 -9.09 -6.75 10.28
CA GLU A 12 -9.27 -6.53 11.72
C GLU A 12 -8.01 -6.01 12.39
N ARG A 13 -6.85 -6.63 12.13
CA ARG A 13 -5.56 -6.18 12.65
C ARG A 13 -5.18 -4.80 12.14
N LEU A 14 -5.41 -4.52 10.86
CA LEU A 14 -5.17 -3.19 10.30
C LEU A 14 -6.03 -2.15 10.99
N LYS A 15 -7.32 -2.43 11.26
CA LYS A 15 -8.19 -1.50 11.99
C LYS A 15 -7.62 -1.16 13.36
N GLU A 16 -7.16 -2.14 14.13
CA GLU A 16 -6.55 -1.89 15.44
C GLU A 16 -5.32 -0.97 15.33
N ILE A 17 -4.43 -1.25 14.39
CA ILE A 17 -3.22 -0.44 14.15
C ILE A 17 -3.61 1.01 13.82
N PHE A 18 -4.62 1.18 12.97
CA PHE A 18 -5.10 2.50 12.56
C PHE A 18 -5.85 3.25 13.66
N GLU A 19 -6.54 2.55 14.56
CA GLU A 19 -7.15 3.16 15.74
C GLU A 19 -6.10 3.67 16.74
N GLU A 20 -4.98 2.96 16.88
CA GLU A 20 -3.90 3.32 17.80
C GLU A 20 -2.97 4.40 17.24
N HIS A 21 -2.64 4.35 15.94
CA HIS A 21 -1.58 5.17 15.34
C HIS A 21 -2.09 6.23 14.36
N GLY A 22 -3.35 6.16 13.93
CA GLY A 22 -3.88 7.02 12.87
C GLY A 22 -3.25 6.68 11.52
N ASN A 23 -3.15 7.67 10.62
CA ASN A 23 -2.67 7.45 9.25
C ASN A 23 -1.25 6.84 9.20
N TYR A 24 -1.02 6.01 8.18
CA TYR A 24 0.28 5.40 7.94
C TYR A 24 1.16 6.34 7.11
N ASN A 25 2.24 6.80 7.74
CA ASN A 25 3.17 7.75 7.15
C ASN A 25 4.38 7.03 6.55
N MET A 26 4.68 7.28 5.28
CA MET A 26 5.88 6.73 4.63
C MET A 26 6.53 7.73 3.68
N SER A 27 7.82 7.52 3.41
CA SER A 27 8.60 8.34 2.50
C SER A 27 9.44 7.44 1.58
N LEU A 28 9.05 7.39 0.31
CA LEU A 28 9.56 6.46 -0.68
C LEU A 28 10.47 7.18 -1.68
N VAL A 29 11.46 6.45 -2.20
CA VAL A 29 12.41 6.88 -3.23
C VAL A 29 12.65 5.73 -4.20
N GLY A 30 13.24 6.00 -5.36
CA GLY A 30 13.57 4.95 -6.34
C GLY A 30 12.34 4.18 -6.83
N GLU A 31 12.48 2.87 -7.01
CA GLU A 31 11.43 2.01 -7.57
C GLU A 31 10.17 1.96 -6.69
N ASP A 32 10.30 1.99 -5.36
CA ASP A 32 9.15 2.01 -4.44
C ASP A 32 8.28 3.26 -4.65
N ARG A 33 8.92 4.40 -4.94
CA ARG A 33 8.21 5.63 -5.29
C ARG A 33 7.44 5.44 -6.60
N ASP A 34 8.07 4.85 -7.61
CA ASP A 34 7.46 4.71 -8.94
C ASP A 34 6.29 3.72 -8.92
N VAL A 35 6.43 2.61 -8.18
CA VAL A 35 5.34 1.68 -7.87
C VAL A 35 4.17 2.41 -7.20
N MET A 36 4.45 3.20 -6.16
CA MET A 36 3.40 3.91 -5.42
C MET A 36 2.67 4.93 -6.29
N ILE A 37 3.40 5.67 -7.14
CA ILE A 37 2.81 6.59 -8.12
C ILE A 37 1.89 5.85 -9.07
N HIS A 38 2.30 4.67 -9.56
CA HIS A 38 1.45 3.86 -10.43
C HIS A 38 0.17 3.44 -9.72
N VAL A 39 0.27 2.87 -8.51
CA VAL A 39 -0.88 2.39 -7.73
C VAL A 39 -1.90 3.50 -7.44
N VAL A 40 -1.43 4.68 -7.01
CA VAL A 40 -2.30 5.81 -6.66
C VAL A 40 -3.00 6.37 -7.89
N ASN A 41 -2.30 6.43 -9.03
CA ASN A 41 -2.82 7.02 -10.26
C ASN A 41 -3.71 6.11 -11.12
N GLN A 42 -3.99 4.87 -10.69
CA GLN A 42 -4.95 3.99 -11.37
C GLN A 42 -6.39 4.53 -11.37
N GLY A 43 -6.69 5.57 -10.58
CA GLY A 43 -8.03 6.14 -10.49
C GLY A 43 -8.99 5.19 -9.78
N ILE A 44 -10.19 5.01 -10.35
CA ILE A 44 -11.18 4.03 -9.88
C ILE A 44 -10.81 2.67 -10.47
N ASP A 45 -10.56 1.68 -9.62
CA ASP A 45 -10.19 0.33 -10.05
C ASP A 45 -11.40 -0.57 -10.35
N ALA A 46 -11.12 -1.84 -10.71
CA ALA A 46 -12.14 -2.84 -11.02
C ALA A 46 -13.11 -3.14 -9.86
N TYR A 47 -12.72 -2.79 -8.63
CA TYR A 47 -13.55 -2.93 -7.42
C TYR A 47 -14.35 -1.67 -7.12
N LEU A 48 -14.33 -0.68 -8.01
CA LEU A 48 -14.98 0.62 -7.86
C LEU A 48 -14.42 1.44 -6.69
N GLU A 49 -13.17 1.19 -6.32
CA GLU A 49 -12.49 1.89 -5.23
C GLU A 49 -11.38 2.80 -5.77
N ALA A 50 -11.12 3.88 -5.04
CA ALA A 50 -10.09 4.86 -5.33
C ALA A 50 -9.52 5.40 -4.02
N PHE A 51 -8.33 6.02 -4.10
CA PHE A 51 -7.79 6.79 -2.98
C PHE A 51 -8.63 8.05 -2.78
N THR A 52 -9.17 8.24 -1.58
CA THR A 52 -10.12 9.34 -1.29
C THR A 52 -9.72 10.22 -0.11
N GLU A 53 -8.92 9.71 0.81
CA GLU A 53 -8.64 10.37 2.10
C GLU A 53 -7.14 10.56 2.36
N SER A 54 -6.29 9.83 1.64
CA SER A 54 -4.83 9.90 1.73
C SER A 54 -4.27 11.15 1.05
N SER A 55 -3.08 11.58 1.48
CA SER A 55 -2.35 12.66 0.84
C SER A 55 -0.98 12.21 0.34
N PHE A 56 -0.60 12.74 -0.83
CA PHE A 56 0.64 12.40 -1.53
C PHE A 56 1.35 13.67 -1.95
N SER A 57 2.63 13.78 -1.63
CA SER A 57 3.48 14.90 -2.03
C SER A 57 4.73 14.36 -2.72
N ASP A 58 4.85 14.67 -4.01
CA ASP A 58 5.97 14.27 -4.85
C ASP A 58 6.83 15.49 -5.19
N ASP A 59 8.12 15.42 -4.87
CA ASP A 59 9.12 16.44 -5.23
C ASP A 59 9.98 16.06 -6.45
N GLY A 60 9.69 14.92 -7.08
CA GLY A 60 10.42 14.38 -8.23
C GLY A 60 11.55 13.41 -7.86
N TYR A 61 11.98 13.38 -6.59
CA TYR A 61 12.96 12.43 -6.07
C TYR A 61 12.36 11.53 -4.98
N ARG A 62 11.47 12.10 -4.17
CA ARG A 62 10.86 11.49 -3.01
C ARG A 62 9.35 11.67 -3.06
N LEU A 63 8.64 10.60 -2.74
CA LEU A 63 7.20 10.61 -2.52
C LEU A 63 6.93 10.47 -1.03
N THR A 64 6.32 11.50 -0.44
CA THR A 64 5.81 11.44 0.93
C THR A 64 4.33 11.08 0.89
N CYS A 65 3.96 10.04 1.63
CA CYS A 65 2.61 9.49 1.67
C CYS A 65 2.09 9.54 3.10
N ASP A 66 0.87 10.05 3.26
CA ASP A 66 0.08 9.94 4.47
C ASP A 66 -1.19 9.16 4.11
N VAL A 67 -1.13 7.84 4.35
CA VAL A 67 -2.15 6.89 3.87
C VAL A 67 -3.21 6.68 4.93
N SER A 68 -4.46 6.98 4.57
CA SER A 68 -5.59 6.79 5.45
C SER A 68 -5.88 5.29 5.70
N PRO A 69 -6.51 4.93 6.82
CA PRO A 69 -6.93 3.55 7.10
C PRO A 69 -7.79 2.95 5.98
N LYS A 70 -8.67 3.78 5.40
CA LYS A 70 -9.60 3.37 4.35
C LYS A 70 -8.89 3.08 3.04
N ASP A 71 -7.94 3.93 2.67
CA ASP A 71 -7.19 3.76 1.43
C ASP A 71 -6.08 2.70 1.55
N MET A 72 -5.67 2.33 2.77
CA MET A 72 -4.66 1.28 2.98
C MET A 72 -5.10 -0.06 2.39
N LEU A 73 -6.37 -0.44 2.55
CA LEU A 73 -6.88 -1.70 1.99
C LEU A 73 -6.79 -1.70 0.46
N VAL A 74 -7.11 -0.56 -0.16
CA VAL A 74 -6.99 -0.37 -1.61
C VAL A 74 -5.53 -0.45 -2.04
N LEU A 75 -4.62 0.20 -1.29
CA LEU A 75 -3.18 0.17 -1.53
C LEU A 75 -2.62 -1.25 -1.50
N LEU A 76 -2.86 -1.98 -0.40
CA LEU A 76 -2.34 -3.34 -0.21
C LEU A 76 -2.91 -4.29 -1.27
N ARG A 77 -4.18 -4.14 -1.67
CA ARG A 77 -4.74 -4.94 -2.77
C ARG A 77 -4.04 -4.62 -4.09
N ARG A 78 -3.92 -3.35 -4.46
CA ARG A 78 -3.34 -2.95 -5.75
C ARG A 78 -1.87 -3.35 -5.88
N LEU A 79 -1.12 -3.27 -4.78
CA LEU A 79 0.26 -3.75 -4.76
C LEU A 79 0.35 -5.27 -4.95
N HIS A 80 -0.60 -6.03 -4.40
CA HIS A 80 -0.68 -7.47 -4.61
C HIS A 80 -1.08 -7.84 -6.05
N GLU A 81 -2.10 -7.16 -6.58
CA GLU A 81 -2.63 -7.44 -7.92
C GLU A 81 -1.71 -6.99 -9.06
N GLY A 82 -0.89 -5.95 -8.83
CA GLY A 82 0.05 -5.43 -9.83
C GLY A 82 -0.63 -4.94 -11.12
N PHE A 83 -1.91 -4.50 -11.04
CA PHE A 83 -2.68 -4.21 -12.24
C PHE A 83 -2.03 -3.10 -13.09
N GLY A 84 -1.87 -3.38 -14.38
CA GLY A 84 -1.26 -2.45 -15.32
C GLY A 84 0.24 -2.20 -15.12
N MET A 85 0.91 -2.98 -14.25
CA MET A 85 2.36 -2.92 -14.05
C MET A 85 3.08 -3.92 -14.97
N ASP A 86 4.26 -3.53 -15.40
CA ASP A 86 5.24 -4.37 -16.08
C ASP A 86 5.78 -5.44 -15.12
N TYR A 87 6.30 -6.56 -15.65
CA TYR A 87 6.82 -7.66 -14.83
C TYR A 87 7.88 -7.19 -13.81
N ASP A 88 8.77 -6.28 -14.20
CA ASP A 88 9.80 -5.75 -13.31
C ASP A 88 9.20 -4.95 -12.14
N LEU A 89 8.08 -4.25 -12.36
CA LEU A 89 7.39 -3.47 -11.33
C LEU A 89 6.55 -4.34 -10.38
N ILE A 90 6.08 -5.51 -10.82
CA ILE A 90 5.27 -6.42 -9.99
C ILE A 90 6.08 -6.93 -8.80
N ASP A 91 7.33 -7.35 -9.02
CA ASP A 91 8.21 -7.82 -7.94
C ASP A 91 8.48 -6.71 -6.91
N HIS A 92 8.68 -5.48 -7.38
CA HIS A 92 8.82 -4.31 -6.51
C HIS A 92 7.52 -4.00 -5.75
N ALA A 93 6.36 -4.11 -6.38
CA ALA A 93 5.07 -3.92 -5.73
C ALA A 93 4.83 -4.93 -4.60
N TRP A 94 5.17 -6.18 -4.84
CA TRP A 94 5.11 -7.22 -3.82
C TRP A 94 6.07 -6.94 -2.66
N SER A 95 7.32 -6.58 -2.96
CA SER A 95 8.31 -6.24 -1.93
C SER A 95 7.86 -5.03 -1.10
N LEU A 96 7.33 -3.98 -1.73
CA LEU A 96 6.84 -2.81 -1.03
C LEU A 96 5.66 -3.16 -0.11
N ARG A 97 4.74 -3.99 -0.60
CA ARG A 97 3.60 -4.48 0.19
C ARG A 97 4.06 -5.25 1.41
N SER A 98 4.96 -6.21 1.24
CA SER A 98 5.50 -6.98 2.36
C SER A 98 6.25 -6.08 3.35
N GLY A 99 7.01 -5.09 2.87
CA GLY A 99 7.68 -4.11 3.73
C GLY A 99 6.69 -3.28 4.55
N ILE A 100 5.58 -2.83 3.97
CA ILE A 100 4.51 -2.12 4.70
C ILE A 100 3.93 -3.02 5.78
N LEU A 101 3.57 -4.26 5.46
CA LEU A 101 2.98 -5.21 6.41
C LEU A 101 3.94 -5.55 7.55
N ASP A 102 5.24 -5.71 7.26
CA ASP A 102 6.26 -5.99 8.27
C ASP A 102 6.39 -4.83 9.28
N THR A 103 6.34 -3.58 8.82
CA THR A 103 6.33 -2.41 9.73
C THR A 103 5.10 -2.35 10.65
N MET A 104 4.03 -3.06 10.27
CA MET A 104 2.77 -3.17 10.99
C MET A 104 2.70 -4.42 11.90
N ASP A 105 3.77 -5.20 12.01
CA ASP A 105 3.80 -6.51 12.71
C ASP A 105 2.76 -7.49 12.13
N VAL A 106 2.58 -7.46 10.80
CA VAL A 106 1.70 -8.36 10.04
C VAL A 106 2.54 -9.29 9.17
N GLU A 107 2.45 -10.60 9.40
CA GLU A 107 3.18 -11.62 8.65
C GLU A 107 2.28 -12.31 7.61
N GLU A 108 2.80 -12.49 6.40
CA GLU A 108 2.15 -13.22 5.31
C GLU A 108 2.71 -14.63 5.12
N LEU A 109 1.82 -15.60 4.91
CA LEU A 109 2.09 -17.03 4.65
C LEU A 109 1.90 -17.41 3.18
#